data_AF-A0A177QE17-F1
#
_entry.id   AF-A0A177QE17-F1
#
_cell.length_a   1.000
_cell.length_b   1.000
_cell.length_c   1.000
_cell.angle_alpha   90.00
_cell.angle_beta   90.00
_cell.angle_gamma   90.00
#
_symmetry.space_group_name_H-M   'P 1'
#
loop_
_entity.id
_entity.type
_entity.pdbx_description
1 polymer ?
#
loop_
_entity_poly.entity_id
_entity_poly.type
_entity_poly.pdbx_seq_one_letter_code
_entity_poly.pdbx_strand_id
1 'polypeptide(L)'
;MSALRLLAFSYLAAASVFTLTGAVQSHPEFLRDFSARADRLSDRFAQKVLDPALERLRRHDVALLDSLDHRHQPVVRLAIRPLIPGEERLLVTRPSAPVAPRTLAPADSLMAESDFAPSGIIEILPDLPDDLPEPPEPKLAAPRMPRAPAPDIRIAKSPENRAPQKQAAPAWRIPEPPLPDAPSGPRAMAASMRLKAGLSQDMLNNFDLFLYVSKAASGPLAQRMYVFKKTPGNTLTLAYDWAASTGREKSETNARGRPSFTATPAGYYQLDPERMYRRYRSYSWDQPMPNAMFFNWERRGLQTGLAIHAASGKNIAKLGTRNSAGCIHLSPENAEVLQTLIRANYRGQVPRFAYNTATRTMSNKGALMHGRDGNLRMADGYRVLILIEDYGGKDMVAALF
;
A
#
# COMPACT_ATOMS: atom_id res chain seq x y z
N MET A 1 -5.43 37.56 9.00
CA MET A 1 -5.12 38.41 7.83
C MET A 1 -6.42 38.73 7.11
N SER A 2 -6.69 39.99 6.76
CA SER A 2 -7.94 40.36 6.06
C SER A 2 -7.89 39.95 4.59
N ALA A 3 -9.05 39.59 4.01
CA ALA A 3 -9.18 39.16 2.61
C ALA A 3 -8.59 40.17 1.60
N LEU A 4 -8.64 41.46 1.92
CA LEU A 4 -8.06 42.53 1.10
C LEU A 4 -6.53 42.42 0.96
N ARG A 5 -5.84 41.95 2.01
CA ARG A 5 -4.37 41.76 1.96
C ARG A 5 -4.00 40.58 1.08
N LEU A 6 -4.76 39.48 1.16
CA LEU A 6 -4.58 38.32 0.28
C LEU A 6 -4.77 38.69 -1.19
N LEU A 7 -5.81 39.46 -1.52
CA LEU A 7 -6.04 39.95 -2.88
C LEU A 7 -4.91 40.88 -3.38
N ALA A 8 -4.44 41.79 -2.53
CA ALA A 8 -3.31 42.68 -2.89
C ALA A 8 -2.01 41.90 -3.14
N PHE A 9 -1.72 40.87 -2.34
CA PHE A 9 -0.56 39.99 -2.56
C PHE A 9 -0.69 39.18 -3.85
N SER A 10 -1.88 38.62 -4.13
CA SER A 10 -2.12 37.88 -5.38
C SER A 10 -2.00 38.77 -6.62
N TYR A 11 -2.48 40.02 -6.54
CA TYR A 11 -2.35 40.99 -7.64
C TYR A 11 -0.89 41.38 -7.91
N LEU A 12 -0.12 41.67 -6.86
CA LEU A 12 1.31 41.99 -6.99
C LEU A 12 2.11 40.80 -7.54
N ALA A 13 1.79 39.58 -7.10
CA ALA A 13 2.40 38.37 -7.64
C ALA A 13 2.11 38.22 -9.14
N ALA A 14 0.85 38.35 -9.55
CA ALA A 14 0.47 38.26 -10.97
C ALA A 14 1.13 39.35 -11.84
N ALA A 15 1.15 40.60 -11.36
CA ALA A 15 1.78 41.71 -12.06
C ALA A 15 3.29 41.48 -12.25
N SER A 16 3.97 40.97 -11.22
CA SER A 16 5.40 40.68 -11.28
C SER A 16 5.74 39.58 -12.28
N VAL A 17 4.93 38.50 -12.36
CA VAL A 17 5.10 37.45 -13.37
C VAL A 17 4.94 38.00 -14.79
N PHE A 18 3.97 38.89 -15.03
CA PHE A 18 3.74 39.46 -16.36
C PHE A 18 4.91 40.33 -16.83
N THR A 19 5.47 41.16 -15.94
CA THR A 19 6.65 41.97 -16.26
C THR A 19 7.90 41.12 -16.49
N LEU A 20 8.03 40.00 -15.77
CA LEU A 20 9.16 39.09 -15.92
C LEU A 20 9.13 38.40 -17.29
N THR A 21 7.95 37.95 -17.74
CA THR A 21 7.79 37.31 -19.05
C THR A 21 8.15 38.25 -20.21
N GLY A 22 7.74 39.52 -20.12
CA GLY A 22 8.11 40.54 -21.12
C GLY A 22 9.62 40.80 -21.17
N ALA A 23 10.26 40.94 -20.01
CA ALA A 23 11.70 41.16 -19.91
C ALA A 23 12.51 39.97 -20.46
N VAL A 24 12.07 38.73 -20.18
CA VAL A 24 12.68 37.49 -20.66
C VAL A 24 12.61 37.38 -22.19
N GLN A 25 11.52 37.83 -22.80
CA GLN A 25 11.38 37.80 -24.26
C GLN A 25 12.28 38.81 -24.97
N SER A 26 12.57 39.95 -24.33
CA SER A 26 13.45 40.99 -24.89
C SER A 26 14.95 40.76 -24.65
N HIS A 27 15.33 40.03 -23.59
CA HIS A 27 16.73 39.89 -23.15
C HIS A 27 17.04 38.47 -22.64
N PRO A 28 17.36 37.51 -23.52
CA PRO A 28 17.62 36.12 -23.12
C PRO A 28 18.87 35.96 -22.22
N GLU A 29 19.84 36.87 -22.29
CA GLU A 29 20.99 36.94 -21.38
C GLU A 29 20.60 37.25 -19.94
N PHE A 30 19.50 37.98 -19.72
CA PHE A 30 18.97 38.29 -18.39
C PHE A 30 18.53 37.03 -17.64
N LEU A 31 18.07 35.97 -18.35
CA LEU A 31 17.64 34.72 -17.73
C LEU A 31 18.78 34.00 -16.98
N ARG A 32 20.01 34.07 -17.47
CA ARG A 32 21.16 33.39 -16.86
C ARG A 32 21.61 34.07 -15.57
N ASP A 33 21.63 35.39 -15.56
CA ASP A 33 21.96 36.17 -14.37
C ASP A 33 20.81 36.20 -13.35
N PHE A 34 19.57 36.20 -13.86
CA PHE A 34 18.37 36.14 -13.02
C PHE A 34 18.24 34.79 -12.35
N SER A 35 18.46 33.66 -13.03
CA SER A 35 18.40 32.33 -12.40
C SER A 35 19.43 32.20 -11.27
N ALA A 36 20.68 32.60 -11.51
CA ALA A 36 21.73 32.56 -10.49
C ALA A 36 21.47 33.50 -9.28
N ARG A 37 20.68 34.56 -9.46
CA ARG A 37 20.24 35.44 -8.35
C ARG A 37 18.97 34.93 -7.67
N ALA A 38 18.04 34.36 -8.44
CA ALA A 38 16.82 33.74 -7.95
C ALA A 38 17.12 32.52 -7.09
N ASP A 39 18.10 31.70 -7.48
CA ASP A 39 18.57 30.56 -6.69
C ASP A 39 19.12 31.03 -5.33
N ARG A 40 19.96 32.07 -5.31
CA ARG A 40 20.48 32.66 -4.06
C ARG A 40 19.40 33.29 -3.18
N LEU A 41 18.37 33.89 -3.78
CA LEU A 41 17.23 34.45 -3.05
C LEU A 41 16.31 33.34 -2.50
N SER A 42 16.09 32.30 -3.29
CA SER A 42 15.33 31.10 -2.91
C SER A 42 16.00 30.38 -1.75
N ASP A 43 17.31 30.16 -1.83
CA ASP A 43 18.10 29.54 -0.75
C ASP A 43 18.04 30.37 0.55
N ARG A 44 18.15 31.70 0.44
CA ARG A 44 18.02 32.59 1.61
C ARG A 44 16.61 32.58 2.19
N PHE A 45 15.57 32.52 1.36
CA PHE A 45 14.18 32.44 1.81
C PHE A 45 13.89 31.09 2.47
N ALA A 46 14.36 29.99 1.87
CA ALA A 46 14.28 28.66 2.44
C ALA A 46 14.94 28.63 3.82
N GLN A 47 16.20 29.05 3.94
CA GLN A 47 16.93 29.02 5.21
C GLN A 47 16.37 29.95 6.29
N LYS A 48 15.94 31.17 5.93
CA LYS A 48 15.54 32.19 6.93
C LYS A 48 14.05 32.16 7.27
N VAL A 49 13.20 31.67 6.37
CA VAL A 49 11.75 31.75 6.53
C VAL A 49 11.12 30.36 6.54
N LEU A 50 11.45 29.53 5.55
CA LEU A 50 10.79 28.23 5.38
C LEU A 50 11.26 27.21 6.43
N ASP A 51 12.56 27.04 6.62
CA ASP A 51 13.13 26.06 7.54
C ASP A 51 12.74 26.33 9.00
N PRO A 52 12.79 27.57 9.53
CA PRO A 52 12.33 27.86 10.89
C PRO A 52 10.81 27.73 11.07
N ALA A 53 10.03 27.84 10.00
CA ALA A 53 8.59 27.62 10.03
C ALA A 53 8.25 26.13 10.02
N LEU A 54 8.92 25.35 9.15
CA LEU A 54 8.81 23.89 9.11
C LEU A 54 9.29 23.24 10.39
N GLU A 55 10.34 23.75 11.02
CA GLU A 55 10.84 23.25 12.30
C GLU A 55 9.88 23.57 13.46
N ARG A 56 9.15 24.69 13.39
CA ARG A 56 8.05 25.00 14.33
C ARG A 56 6.85 24.08 14.12
N LEU A 57 6.51 23.77 12.86
CA LEU A 57 5.44 22.82 12.55
C LEU A 57 5.80 21.39 12.99
N ARG A 58 7.04 20.94 12.77
CA ARG A 58 7.53 19.64 13.25
C ARG A 58 7.49 19.55 14.78
N ARG A 59 7.89 20.60 15.49
CA ARG A 59 7.78 20.64 16.96
C ARG A 59 6.32 20.57 17.44
N HIS A 60 5.40 21.21 16.72
CA HIS A 60 3.97 21.09 17.01
C HIS A 60 3.43 19.69 16.72
N ASP A 61 3.84 19.05 15.62
CA ASP A 61 3.42 17.69 15.27
C ASP A 61 3.98 16.63 16.23
N VAL A 62 5.21 16.78 16.71
CA VAL A 62 5.81 15.90 17.72
C VAL A 62 5.06 16.04 19.06
N ALA A 63 4.73 17.26 19.47
CA ALA A 63 3.92 17.49 20.67
C ALA A 63 2.48 16.95 20.54
N LEU A 64 1.91 16.96 19.32
CA LEU A 64 0.58 16.43 19.04
C LEU A 64 0.59 14.88 19.00
N LEU A 65 1.67 14.28 18.51
CA LEU A 65 1.82 12.82 18.42
C LEU A 65 2.15 12.18 19.78
N ASP A 66 2.94 12.83 20.64
CA ASP A 66 3.18 12.38 22.03
C ASP A 66 1.88 12.43 22.87
N SER A 67 0.95 13.32 22.54
CA SER A 67 -0.34 13.43 23.24
C SER A 67 -1.32 12.26 22.97
N LEU A 68 -1.01 11.40 21.99
CA LEU A 68 -1.92 10.34 21.53
C LEU A 68 -1.58 8.94 22.06
N ASP A 69 -0.48 8.75 22.82
CA ASP A 69 0.10 7.42 23.04
C ASP A 69 -0.06 6.78 24.42
N HIS A 70 -1.02 7.16 25.29
CA HIS A 70 -1.26 6.40 26.54
C HIS A 70 -2.73 6.03 26.78
N ARG A 71 -3.06 4.74 26.57
CA ARG A 71 -4.15 4.04 27.30
C ARG A 71 -3.70 2.64 27.73
N HIS A 72 -3.49 2.46 29.03
CA HIS A 72 -3.74 1.20 29.70
C HIS A 72 -5.23 1.11 30.04
N GLN A 73 -5.92 0.06 29.57
CA GLN A 73 -7.23 -0.32 30.08
C GLN A 73 -7.07 -1.40 31.17
N PRO A 74 -7.88 -1.39 32.24
CA PRO A 74 -7.87 -2.46 33.22
C PRO A 74 -8.40 -3.77 32.63
N VAL A 75 -7.69 -4.87 32.90
CA VAL A 75 -8.12 -6.23 32.57
C VAL A 75 -9.26 -6.63 33.49
N VAL A 76 -10.48 -6.74 32.97
CA VAL A 76 -11.59 -7.42 33.65
C VAL A 76 -11.34 -8.92 33.58
N ARG A 77 -10.91 -9.52 34.70
CA ARG A 77 -10.85 -10.98 34.84
C ARG A 77 -12.24 -11.52 35.10
N LEU A 78 -12.86 -12.09 34.07
CA LEU A 78 -14.00 -12.99 34.23
C LEU A 78 -13.50 -14.32 34.81
N ALA A 79 -13.78 -14.55 36.10
CA ALA A 79 -13.58 -15.85 36.72
C ALA A 79 -14.66 -16.81 36.22
N ILE A 80 -14.31 -17.65 35.25
CA ILE A 80 -15.13 -18.80 34.87
C ILE A 80 -14.88 -19.90 35.92
N ARG A 81 -15.90 -20.22 36.73
CA ARG A 81 -15.86 -21.40 37.60
C ARG A 81 -15.65 -22.65 36.72
N PRO A 82 -14.75 -23.58 37.11
CA PRO A 82 -14.63 -24.84 36.41
C PRO A 82 -15.94 -25.65 36.53
N LEU A 83 -16.37 -26.23 35.42
CA LEU A 83 -17.47 -27.18 35.38
C LEU A 83 -17.12 -28.40 36.25
N ILE A 84 -17.99 -28.73 37.20
CA ILE A 84 -17.91 -29.97 37.97
C ILE A 84 -18.40 -31.10 37.05
N PRO A 85 -17.63 -32.19 36.85
CA PRO A 85 -18.10 -33.34 36.10
C PRO A 85 -19.27 -34.02 36.83
N GLY A 86 -20.47 -34.05 36.24
CA GLY A 86 -21.61 -34.79 36.78
C GLY A 86 -23.01 -34.18 36.63
N GLU A 87 -23.15 -32.95 36.11
CA GLU A 87 -24.47 -32.36 35.81
C GLU A 87 -24.82 -32.48 34.31
N GLU A 88 -25.08 -33.70 33.86
CA GLU A 88 -25.92 -33.92 32.68
C GLU A 88 -27.38 -34.01 33.14
N ARG A 89 -28.12 -32.91 33.06
CA ARG A 89 -29.58 -32.93 33.16
C ARG A 89 -30.21 -32.19 31.98
N LEU A 90 -30.69 -33.00 31.03
CA LEU A 90 -31.94 -32.84 30.27
C LEU A 90 -32.34 -31.40 29.92
N LEU A 91 -31.78 -30.87 28.83
CA LEU A 91 -32.41 -29.78 28.08
C LEU A 91 -33.45 -30.35 27.12
N VAL A 92 -34.69 -30.43 27.58
CA VAL A 92 -35.87 -30.59 26.72
C VAL A 92 -36.07 -29.29 25.95
N THR A 93 -35.77 -29.29 24.66
CA THR A 93 -36.10 -28.19 23.75
C THR A 93 -37.60 -28.08 23.60
N ARG A 94 -38.22 -27.06 24.22
CA ARG A 94 -39.57 -26.62 23.86
C ARG A 94 -39.48 -25.78 22.58
N PRO A 95 -40.34 -26.01 21.56
CA PRO A 95 -40.42 -25.13 20.40
C PRO A 95 -41.05 -23.80 20.81
N SER A 96 -40.33 -22.71 20.58
CA SER A 96 -40.82 -21.33 20.77
C SER A 96 -41.78 -20.95 19.64
N ALA A 97 -42.96 -20.45 20.00
CA ALA A 97 -43.95 -19.96 19.05
C ALA A 97 -43.44 -18.73 18.26
N PRO A 98 -43.90 -18.53 17.01
CA PRO A 98 -43.46 -17.40 16.18
C PRO A 98 -43.97 -16.07 16.75
N VAL A 99 -43.05 -15.14 16.97
CA VAL A 99 -43.35 -13.75 17.36
C VAL A 99 -43.78 -12.98 16.12
N ALA A 100 -44.98 -12.39 16.17
CA ALA A 100 -45.52 -11.56 15.09
C ALA A 100 -44.68 -10.27 14.88
N PRO A 101 -44.56 -9.77 13.64
CA PRO A 101 -43.75 -8.60 13.34
C PRO A 101 -44.34 -7.34 13.98
N ARG A 102 -43.55 -6.64 14.79
CA ARG A 102 -43.87 -5.29 15.26
C ARG A 102 -43.63 -4.29 14.14
N THR A 103 -44.66 -3.52 13.83
CA THR A 103 -44.62 -2.33 12.97
C THR A 103 -43.77 -1.25 13.66
N LEU A 104 -42.68 -0.82 13.01
CA LEU A 104 -41.89 0.33 13.45
C LEU A 104 -42.30 1.55 12.63
N ALA A 105 -42.84 2.56 13.32
CA ALA A 105 -42.98 3.92 12.80
C ALA A 105 -41.60 4.61 12.77
N PRO A 106 -41.41 5.66 11.92
CA PRO A 106 -40.09 6.15 11.56
C PRO A 106 -39.50 7.00 12.69
N ALA A 107 -38.29 6.66 13.13
CA ALA A 107 -37.50 7.49 14.01
C ALA A 107 -36.41 8.18 13.19
N ASP A 108 -36.59 9.48 12.98
CA ASP A 108 -35.48 10.41 12.80
C ASP A 108 -34.60 10.37 14.06
N SER A 109 -33.29 10.21 13.88
CA SER A 109 -32.23 10.92 14.64
C SER A 109 -30.84 10.34 14.32
N LEU A 110 -29.99 11.23 13.80
CA LEU A 110 -28.63 11.53 14.25
C LEU A 110 -28.06 10.58 15.34
N MET A 111 -26.89 9.97 15.05
CA MET A 111 -25.64 10.00 15.84
C MET A 111 -24.70 8.84 15.45
N ALA A 112 -23.44 9.17 15.19
CA ALA A 112 -22.24 8.46 15.67
C ALA A 112 -20.97 9.26 15.30
N GLU A 113 -20.79 10.43 15.91
CA GLU A 113 -19.45 10.98 16.16
C GLU A 113 -18.81 10.21 17.32
N SER A 114 -17.53 9.84 17.21
CA SER A 114 -16.80 9.18 18.30
C SER A 114 -15.93 10.18 19.06
N ASP A 115 -16.38 10.49 20.28
CA ASP A 115 -15.68 10.95 21.48
C ASP A 115 -14.21 11.41 21.38
N PHE A 116 -14.01 12.72 21.43
CA PHE A 116 -12.83 13.36 22.02
C PHE A 116 -13.24 14.60 22.81
N ALA A 117 -13.06 14.59 24.13
CA ALA A 117 -12.93 15.79 24.95
C ALA A 117 -12.05 15.51 26.19
N PRO A 118 -11.14 16.43 26.61
CA PRO A 118 -10.16 16.19 27.65
C PRO A 118 -10.49 16.89 28.98
N SER A 119 -10.19 16.25 30.12
CA SER A 119 -9.85 16.94 31.38
C SER A 119 -9.21 15.95 32.35
N GLY A 120 -8.02 16.28 32.89
CA GLY A 120 -7.36 15.51 33.95
C GLY A 120 -5.97 16.05 34.28
N ILE A 121 -5.75 16.35 35.55
CA ILE A 121 -4.62 17.08 36.14
C ILE A 121 -3.38 16.17 36.31
N ILE A 122 -2.21 16.82 36.30
CA ILE A 122 -0.84 16.27 36.25
C ILE A 122 -0.35 15.82 37.63
N GLU A 123 0.29 14.65 37.71
CA GLU A 123 1.26 14.30 38.75
C GLU A 123 2.53 13.75 38.06
N ILE A 124 3.68 14.36 38.34
CA ILE A 124 4.98 14.06 37.72
C ILE A 124 5.72 13.04 38.60
N LEU A 125 6.09 11.87 38.05
CA LEU A 125 7.11 11.00 38.63
C LEU A 125 8.37 10.98 37.74
N PRO A 126 9.58 10.86 38.33
CA PRO A 126 10.84 11.03 37.62
C PRO A 126 11.25 9.82 36.77
N ASP A 127 12.11 10.11 35.80
CA ASP A 127 12.63 9.23 34.76
C ASP A 127 13.24 7.92 35.29
N LEU A 128 12.90 6.81 34.62
CA LEU A 128 13.60 5.53 34.76
C LEU A 128 14.90 5.54 33.94
N PRO A 129 15.99 4.94 34.44
CA PRO A 129 17.30 4.94 33.78
C PRO A 129 17.37 4.06 32.52
N ASP A 130 18.21 4.51 31.58
CA ASP A 130 18.45 4.00 30.20
C ASP A 130 19.02 2.57 30.08
N ASP A 131 19.20 1.83 31.17
CA ASP A 131 19.90 0.54 31.17
C ASP A 131 18.96 -0.68 31.20
N LEU A 132 17.99 -0.73 30.28
CA LEU A 132 17.28 -1.98 30.01
C LEU A 132 18.00 -2.78 28.90
N PRO A 133 18.45 -4.02 29.17
CA PRO A 133 19.17 -4.82 28.18
C PRO A 133 18.27 -5.15 26.98
N GLU A 134 18.84 -5.06 25.77
CA GLU A 134 18.19 -5.44 24.52
C GLU A 134 17.63 -6.88 24.62
N PRO A 135 16.34 -7.09 24.31
CA PRO A 135 15.76 -8.42 24.35
C PRO A 135 16.43 -9.32 23.29
N PRO A 136 16.77 -10.58 23.63
CA PRO A 136 17.47 -11.47 22.71
C PRO A 136 16.62 -11.78 21.47
N GLU A 137 17.28 -11.82 20.31
CA GLU A 137 16.65 -12.18 19.04
C GLU A 137 15.91 -13.53 19.14
N PRO A 138 14.64 -13.60 18.70
CA PRO A 138 13.88 -14.84 18.72
C PRO A 138 14.49 -15.84 17.74
N LYS A 139 15.17 -16.86 18.27
CA LYS A 139 15.62 -18.03 17.51
C LYS A 139 14.40 -18.86 17.09
N LEU A 140 13.96 -18.67 15.84
CA LEU A 140 13.01 -19.58 15.20
C LEU A 140 13.67 -20.95 15.02
N ALA A 141 13.19 -21.95 15.75
CA ALA A 141 13.61 -23.34 15.58
C ALA A 141 13.17 -23.83 14.19
N ALA A 142 14.14 -24.23 13.37
CA ALA A 142 13.86 -24.87 12.09
C ALA A 142 13.11 -26.19 12.31
N PRO A 143 12.05 -26.50 11.54
CA PRO A 143 11.36 -27.77 11.62
C PRO A 143 12.33 -28.91 11.24
N ARG A 144 12.59 -29.82 12.19
CA ARG A 144 13.32 -31.07 11.94
C ARG A 144 12.43 -32.00 11.10
N MET A 145 12.68 -32.06 9.80
CA MET A 145 12.16 -33.14 8.97
C MET A 145 13.05 -34.39 9.12
N PRO A 146 12.47 -35.60 9.21
CA PRO A 146 13.25 -36.84 9.21
C PRO A 146 13.98 -37.00 7.87
N ARG A 147 15.31 -37.17 7.94
CA ARG A 147 16.21 -37.38 6.81
C ARG A 147 16.00 -38.79 6.27
N ALA A 148 15.51 -38.91 5.04
CA ALA A 148 15.45 -40.20 4.34
C ALA A 148 16.88 -40.75 4.12
N PRO A 149 17.08 -42.08 4.19
CA PRO A 149 18.37 -42.71 3.91
C PRO A 149 18.77 -42.46 2.46
N ALA A 150 20.03 -42.03 2.26
CA ALA A 150 20.58 -41.75 0.94
C ALA A 150 20.79 -43.07 0.16
N PRO A 151 20.44 -43.13 -1.13
CA PRO A 151 20.83 -44.25 -1.98
C PRO A 151 22.35 -44.22 -2.24
N ASP A 152 22.94 -45.42 -2.26
CA ASP A 152 24.35 -45.65 -2.54
C ASP A 152 24.63 -45.45 -4.03
N ILE A 153 25.16 -44.28 -4.40
CA ILE A 153 25.48 -43.92 -5.77
C ILE A 153 26.96 -44.22 -6.02
N ARG A 154 27.24 -45.27 -6.80
CA ARG A 154 28.58 -45.56 -7.33
C ARG A 154 28.99 -44.49 -8.35
N ILE A 155 30.02 -43.73 -8.00
CA ILE A 155 30.60 -42.67 -8.85
C ILE A 155 31.50 -43.32 -9.92
N ALA A 156 31.06 -43.28 -11.17
CA ALA A 156 31.92 -43.54 -12.32
C ALA A 156 32.84 -42.33 -12.57
N LYS A 157 34.09 -42.59 -12.94
CA LYS A 157 35.12 -41.58 -13.26
C LYS A 157 34.64 -40.64 -14.38
N SER A 158 34.65 -39.34 -14.09
CA SER A 158 34.29 -38.26 -15.00
C SER A 158 35.26 -38.15 -16.18
N PRO A 159 34.77 -38.02 -17.43
CA PRO A 159 35.57 -37.59 -18.57
C PRO A 159 35.89 -36.08 -18.50
N GLU A 160 36.93 -35.72 -19.25
CA GLU A 160 37.64 -34.44 -19.25
C GLU A 160 36.80 -33.16 -19.31
N ASN A 161 37.40 -32.16 -18.66
CA ASN A 161 36.98 -30.79 -18.44
C ASN A 161 36.85 -30.01 -19.76
N ARG A 162 35.68 -30.06 -20.41
CA ARG A 162 35.27 -29.05 -21.40
C ARG A 162 34.42 -28.01 -20.67
N ALA A 163 34.96 -26.80 -20.50
CA ALA A 163 34.23 -25.67 -19.95
C ALA A 163 32.92 -25.48 -20.74
N PRO A 164 31.74 -25.57 -20.09
CA PRO A 164 30.47 -25.41 -20.79
C PRO A 164 30.39 -23.97 -21.29
N GLN A 165 30.36 -23.81 -22.61
CA GLN A 165 29.95 -22.55 -23.23
C GLN A 165 28.58 -22.19 -22.65
N LYS A 166 28.52 -21.04 -22.00
CA LYS A 166 27.31 -20.46 -21.40
C LYS A 166 26.36 -20.10 -22.55
N GLN A 167 25.63 -21.09 -23.09
CA GLN A 167 24.53 -20.85 -24.00
C GLN A 167 23.55 -19.93 -23.27
N ALA A 168 23.45 -18.69 -23.74
CA ALA A 168 22.45 -17.75 -23.26
C ALA A 168 21.10 -18.45 -23.38
N ALA A 169 20.40 -18.63 -22.25
CA ALA A 169 19.09 -19.24 -22.25
C ALA A 169 18.22 -18.53 -23.31
N PRO A 170 17.46 -19.28 -24.13
CA PRO A 170 16.61 -18.67 -25.14
C PRO A 170 15.73 -17.64 -24.45
N ALA A 171 15.81 -16.39 -24.91
CA ALA A 171 14.98 -15.31 -24.41
C ALA A 171 13.52 -15.76 -24.55
N TRP A 172 12.88 -16.08 -23.43
CA TRP A 172 11.46 -16.39 -23.39
C TRP A 172 10.74 -15.18 -23.95
N ARG A 173 10.24 -15.31 -25.19
CA ARG A 173 9.37 -14.29 -25.80
C ARG A 173 8.08 -14.33 -25.01
N ILE A 174 7.93 -13.41 -24.08
CA ILE A 174 6.63 -13.10 -23.48
C ILE A 174 5.72 -12.78 -24.66
N PRO A 175 4.60 -13.52 -24.86
CA PRO A 175 3.68 -13.22 -25.94
C PRO A 175 3.38 -11.73 -25.89
N GLU A 176 3.61 -11.05 -27.01
CA GLU A 176 3.30 -9.65 -27.12
C GLU A 176 1.79 -9.53 -26.85
N PRO A 177 1.40 -8.84 -25.77
CA PRO A 177 0.01 -8.84 -25.36
C PRO A 177 -0.85 -8.23 -26.45
N PRO A 178 -2.11 -8.68 -26.60
CA PRO A 178 -3.04 -8.04 -27.52
C PRO A 178 -3.07 -6.53 -27.23
N LEU A 179 -2.89 -5.74 -28.29
CA LEU A 179 -2.92 -4.29 -28.21
C LEU A 179 -4.25 -3.86 -27.56
N PRO A 180 -4.24 -2.92 -26.59
CA PRO A 180 -5.44 -2.53 -25.87
C PRO A 180 -6.51 -1.99 -26.83
N ASP A 181 -7.74 -2.46 -26.65
CA ASP A 181 -8.92 -1.95 -27.36
C ASP A 181 -9.15 -0.47 -26.99
N ALA A 182 -8.94 0.45 -27.93
CA ALA A 182 -9.24 1.89 -27.85
C ALA A 182 -8.31 2.77 -26.97
N PRO A 183 -8.25 4.11 -27.21
CA PRO A 183 -7.17 4.95 -26.69
C PRO A 183 -7.30 5.15 -25.18
N SER A 184 -6.49 4.41 -24.44
CA SER A 184 -6.20 4.63 -23.03
C SER A 184 -5.59 6.00 -22.75
N GLY A 185 -5.23 6.78 -23.78
CA GLY A 185 -4.48 8.04 -23.72
C GLY A 185 -4.83 8.95 -22.54
N PRO A 186 -6.03 9.56 -22.48
CA PRO A 186 -6.35 10.51 -21.42
C PRO A 186 -6.36 9.90 -20.01
N ARG A 187 -6.92 8.69 -19.87
CA ARG A 187 -7.00 8.00 -18.58
C ARG A 187 -5.63 7.55 -18.08
N ALA A 188 -4.85 6.93 -18.96
CA ALA A 188 -3.50 6.46 -18.66
C ALA A 188 -2.57 7.63 -18.35
N MET A 189 -2.70 8.75 -19.08
CA MET A 189 -1.94 9.96 -18.79
C MET A 189 -2.26 10.48 -17.39
N ALA A 190 -3.53 10.57 -17.01
CA ALA A 190 -3.88 11.03 -15.68
C ALA A 190 -3.55 10.05 -14.56
N ALA A 191 -3.69 8.74 -14.80
CA ALA A 191 -3.19 7.72 -13.89
C ALA A 191 -1.67 7.84 -13.71
N SER A 192 -0.92 8.08 -14.78
CA SER A 192 0.54 8.30 -14.74
C SER A 192 0.90 9.57 -13.97
N MET A 193 0.22 10.70 -14.24
CA MET A 193 0.43 11.96 -13.52
C MET A 193 0.12 11.79 -12.02
N ARG A 194 -1.00 11.16 -11.69
CA ARG A 194 -1.40 10.90 -10.31
C ARG A 194 -0.40 10.00 -9.59
N LEU A 195 0.01 8.91 -10.23
CA LEU A 195 1.04 8.01 -9.72
C LEU A 195 2.33 8.79 -9.45
N LYS A 196 2.86 9.51 -10.45
CA LYS A 196 4.12 10.28 -10.31
C LYS A 196 4.04 11.32 -9.19
N ALA A 197 2.91 12.02 -9.03
CA ALA A 197 2.72 12.99 -7.97
C ALA A 197 2.81 12.37 -6.56
N GLY A 198 2.53 11.07 -6.42
CA GLY A 198 2.66 10.33 -5.17
C GLY A 198 4.02 9.64 -4.97
N LEU A 199 4.94 9.64 -5.94
CA LEU A 199 6.22 8.93 -5.80
C LEU A 199 7.30 9.85 -5.21
N SER A 200 8.02 9.36 -4.21
CA SER A 200 9.30 9.97 -3.84
C SER A 200 10.37 9.64 -4.87
N GLN A 201 11.45 10.42 -4.89
CA GLN A 201 12.58 10.15 -5.78
C GLN A 201 13.20 8.77 -5.51
N ASP A 202 13.30 8.36 -4.24
CA ASP A 202 13.80 7.03 -3.87
C ASP A 202 12.94 5.89 -4.41
N MET A 203 11.61 6.04 -4.38
CA MET A 203 10.73 5.05 -5.00
C MET A 203 10.96 4.99 -6.51
N LEU A 204 10.99 6.14 -7.17
CA LEU A 204 11.18 6.18 -8.62
C LEU A 204 12.52 5.58 -9.04
N ASN A 205 13.57 5.78 -8.25
CA ASN A 205 14.91 5.25 -8.51
C ASN A 205 14.98 3.73 -8.31
N ASN A 206 14.30 3.17 -7.30
CA ASN A 206 14.50 1.78 -6.88
C ASN A 206 13.46 0.77 -7.42
N PHE A 207 12.38 1.23 -8.06
CA PHE A 207 11.36 0.36 -8.65
C PHE A 207 11.28 0.52 -10.17
N ASP A 208 11.03 -0.57 -10.89
CA ASP A 208 11.02 -0.60 -12.36
C ASP A 208 9.63 -0.85 -12.95
N LEU A 209 8.73 -1.44 -12.18
CA LEU A 209 7.33 -1.64 -12.54
C LEU A 209 6.45 -0.98 -11.49
N PHE A 210 5.45 -0.24 -11.92
CA PHE A 210 4.50 0.43 -11.04
C PHE A 210 3.09 -0.05 -11.35
N LEU A 211 2.39 -0.53 -10.33
CA LEU A 211 0.98 -0.91 -10.43
C LEU A 211 0.15 0.16 -9.72
N TYR A 212 -0.57 0.96 -10.50
CA TYR A 212 -1.52 1.93 -9.96
C TYR A 212 -2.93 1.34 -9.98
N VAL A 213 -3.54 1.20 -8.81
CA VAL A 213 -4.89 0.66 -8.65
C VAL A 213 -5.81 1.73 -8.10
N SER A 214 -6.75 2.18 -8.92
CA SER A 214 -7.84 3.00 -8.41
C SER A 214 -8.92 2.09 -7.84
N LYS A 215 -9.11 2.17 -6.54
CA LYS A 215 -10.20 1.49 -5.84
C LYS A 215 -11.47 2.32 -5.77
N ALA A 216 -11.56 3.45 -6.47
CA ALA A 216 -12.74 4.30 -6.46
C ALA A 216 -13.99 3.56 -6.93
N ALA A 217 -15.15 3.92 -6.37
CA ALA A 217 -16.43 3.32 -6.77
C ALA A 217 -16.95 3.89 -8.10
N SER A 218 -16.54 5.11 -8.45
CA SER A 218 -17.00 5.83 -9.65
C SER A 218 -15.92 6.78 -10.18
N GLY A 219 -16.06 7.16 -11.46
CA GLY A 219 -15.13 8.01 -12.18
C GLY A 219 -14.36 7.26 -13.27
N PRO A 220 -13.68 7.98 -14.19
CA PRO A 220 -13.01 7.38 -15.35
C PRO A 220 -11.91 6.37 -14.99
N LEU A 221 -11.27 6.52 -13.82
CA LEU A 221 -10.20 5.63 -13.36
C LEU A 221 -10.71 4.50 -12.46
N ALA A 222 -11.97 4.54 -12.01
CA ALA A 222 -12.49 3.65 -10.97
C ALA A 222 -12.40 2.17 -11.33
N GLN A 223 -11.98 1.36 -10.35
CA GLN A 223 -11.88 -0.10 -10.47
C GLN A 223 -11.00 -0.53 -11.64
N ARG A 224 -9.84 0.11 -11.78
CA ARG A 224 -8.84 -0.21 -12.79
C ARG A 224 -7.46 -0.40 -12.18
N MET A 225 -6.67 -1.23 -12.84
CA MET A 225 -5.24 -1.37 -12.61
C MET A 225 -4.49 -0.91 -13.85
N TYR A 226 -3.58 0.02 -13.68
CA TYR A 226 -2.66 0.50 -14.69
C TYR A 226 -1.27 -0.03 -14.36
N VAL A 227 -0.61 -0.64 -15.33
CA VAL A 227 0.72 -1.20 -15.20
C VAL A 227 1.67 -0.31 -15.99
N PHE A 228 2.57 0.38 -15.29
CA PHE A 228 3.56 1.25 -15.91
C PHE A 228 4.96 0.64 -15.80
N LYS A 229 5.67 0.59 -16.92
CA LYS A 229 7.09 0.25 -16.96
C LYS A 229 7.92 1.53 -16.88
N LYS A 230 8.94 1.53 -16.04
CA LYS A 230 9.95 2.58 -16.02
C LYS A 230 10.87 2.40 -17.23
N THR A 231 11.03 3.45 -18.02
CA THR A 231 12.00 3.54 -19.10
C THR A 231 13.21 4.37 -18.64
N PRO A 232 14.34 4.32 -19.36
CA PRO A 232 15.47 5.20 -19.09
C PRO A 232 15.02 6.68 -18.98
N GLY A 233 15.60 7.42 -18.03
CA GLY A 233 15.18 8.79 -17.74
C GLY A 233 13.95 8.90 -16.83
N ASN A 234 13.64 7.86 -16.04
CA ASN A 234 12.55 7.85 -15.04
C ASN A 234 11.15 8.16 -15.63
N THR A 235 10.96 7.83 -16.91
CA THR A 235 9.66 7.98 -17.57
C THR A 235 8.83 6.73 -17.35
N LEU A 236 7.52 6.91 -17.14
CA LEU A 236 6.58 5.82 -16.92
C LEU A 236 5.74 5.62 -18.17
N THR A 237 5.96 4.49 -18.85
CA THR A 237 5.21 4.10 -20.05
C THR A 237 4.15 3.08 -19.67
N LEU A 238 2.90 3.32 -20.09
CA LEU A 238 1.81 2.37 -19.88
C LEU A 238 2.11 1.07 -20.64
N ALA A 239 2.13 -0.04 -19.93
CA ALA A 239 2.20 -1.38 -20.51
C ALA A 239 0.81 -2.03 -20.58
N TYR A 240 -0.02 -1.85 -19.54
CA TYR A 240 -1.35 -2.44 -19.49
C TYR A 240 -2.35 -1.53 -18.77
N ASP A 241 -3.61 -1.61 -19.21
CA ASP A 241 -4.76 -0.97 -18.59
C ASP A 241 -5.88 -2.01 -18.44
N TRP A 242 -6.13 -2.47 -17.21
CA TRP A 242 -7.04 -3.57 -16.93
C TRP A 242 -8.20 -3.14 -16.02
N ALA A 243 -9.38 -3.71 -16.27
CA ALA A 243 -10.43 -3.72 -15.27
C ALA A 243 -9.98 -4.53 -14.06
N ALA A 244 -10.22 -4.00 -12.87
CA ALA A 244 -9.92 -4.64 -11.60
C ALA A 244 -11.18 -4.69 -10.73
N SER A 245 -11.19 -5.53 -9.70
CA SER A 245 -12.23 -5.49 -8.67
C SER A 245 -11.59 -5.45 -7.30
N THR A 246 -11.96 -4.46 -6.51
CA THR A 246 -11.45 -4.23 -5.15
C THR A 246 -12.52 -4.51 -4.10
N GLY A 247 -12.18 -4.31 -2.82
CA GLY A 247 -13.04 -4.58 -1.67
C GLY A 247 -14.42 -3.94 -1.79
N ARG A 248 -15.44 -4.67 -1.32
CA ARG A 248 -16.85 -4.24 -1.28
C ARG A 248 -17.16 -3.11 -0.31
N GLU A 249 -16.23 -2.78 0.61
CA GLU A 249 -16.40 -1.73 1.63
C GLU A 249 -17.59 -1.97 2.56
N LYS A 250 -17.82 -3.23 2.96
CA LYS A 250 -18.90 -3.61 3.89
C LYS A 250 -18.46 -4.64 4.91
N SER A 251 -19.16 -4.65 6.04
CA SER A 251 -19.06 -5.69 7.05
C SER A 251 -19.72 -6.98 6.56
N GLU A 252 -18.98 -8.08 6.61
CA GLU A 252 -19.44 -9.39 6.18
C GLU A 252 -18.95 -10.46 7.16
N THR A 253 -19.64 -11.60 7.20
CA THR A 253 -19.15 -12.78 7.90
C THR A 253 -18.38 -13.66 6.92
N ASN A 254 -17.13 -13.98 7.24
CA ASN A 254 -16.30 -14.82 6.38
C ASN A 254 -16.68 -16.30 6.48
N ALA A 255 -16.01 -17.17 5.70
CA ALA A 255 -16.31 -18.61 5.66
C ALA A 255 -16.03 -19.34 7.00
N ARG A 256 -15.43 -18.65 7.97
CA ARG A 256 -15.13 -19.15 9.32
C ARG A 256 -16.06 -18.56 10.38
N GLY A 257 -17.15 -17.89 9.98
CA GLY A 257 -18.10 -17.28 10.91
C GLY A 257 -17.58 -16.02 11.60
N ARG A 258 -16.45 -15.44 11.15
CA ARG A 258 -15.88 -14.24 11.77
C ARG A 258 -16.32 -12.98 11.02
N PRO A 259 -16.79 -11.94 11.72
CA PRO A 259 -17.08 -10.66 11.10
C PRO A 259 -15.78 -10.02 10.61
N SER A 260 -15.82 -9.46 9.40
CA SER A 260 -14.70 -8.79 8.75
C SER A 260 -15.20 -7.66 7.87
N PHE A 261 -14.49 -6.54 7.84
CA PHE A 261 -14.73 -5.47 6.88
C PHE A 261 -13.97 -5.75 5.57
N THR A 262 -14.67 -5.70 4.44
CA THR A 262 -14.13 -6.10 3.12
C THR A 262 -13.59 -4.93 2.33
N ALA A 263 -12.65 -4.19 2.91
CA ALA A 263 -11.97 -3.08 2.23
C ALA A 263 -10.67 -3.52 1.58
N THR A 264 -10.34 -2.90 0.44
CA THR A 264 -8.94 -2.88 -0.06
C THR A 264 -8.29 -1.63 0.50
N PRO A 265 -7.32 -1.72 1.42
CA PRO A 265 -6.72 -0.54 2.03
C PRO A 265 -5.88 0.25 1.01
N ALA A 266 -6.05 1.58 0.99
CA ALA A 266 -5.20 2.47 0.21
C ALA A 266 -3.76 2.50 0.77
N GLY A 267 -2.78 2.83 -0.08
CA GLY A 267 -1.38 2.94 0.30
C GLY A 267 -0.40 2.34 -0.70
N TYR A 268 0.86 2.27 -0.28
CA TYR A 268 1.97 1.70 -1.03
C TYR A 268 2.31 0.30 -0.51
N TYR A 269 2.56 -0.63 -1.44
CA TYR A 269 2.85 -2.02 -1.11
C TYR A 269 3.94 -2.60 -2.02
N GLN A 270 4.62 -3.62 -1.49
CA GLN A 270 5.54 -4.48 -2.22
C GLN A 270 4.93 -5.87 -2.31
N LEU A 271 5.37 -6.67 -3.28
CA LEU A 271 5.04 -8.09 -3.34
C LEU A 271 6.00 -8.89 -2.47
N ASP A 272 5.47 -9.95 -1.85
CA ASP A 272 6.26 -10.92 -1.13
C ASP A 272 6.81 -11.98 -2.12
N PRO A 273 8.15 -12.07 -2.30
CA PRO A 273 8.74 -13.01 -3.24
C PRO A 273 8.50 -14.49 -2.89
N GLU A 274 8.18 -14.80 -1.63
CA GLU A 274 7.95 -16.16 -1.15
C GLU A 274 6.46 -16.58 -1.24
N ARG A 275 5.57 -15.60 -1.47
CA ARG A 275 4.11 -15.82 -1.50
C ARG A 275 3.51 -15.51 -2.87
N MET A 276 4.10 -16.13 -3.90
CA MET A 276 3.63 -16.10 -5.29
C MET A 276 3.17 -17.49 -5.73
N TYR A 277 1.85 -17.72 -5.81
CA TYR A 277 1.27 -19.04 -6.06
C TYR A 277 0.48 -19.07 -7.36
N ARG A 278 0.68 -20.10 -8.20
CA ARG A 278 -0.17 -20.33 -9.37
C ARG A 278 -1.57 -20.79 -8.97
N ARG A 279 -1.65 -21.59 -7.91
CA ARG A 279 -2.90 -22.11 -7.33
C ARG A 279 -2.86 -21.86 -5.84
N TYR A 280 -3.84 -21.12 -5.34
CA TYR A 280 -4.00 -20.86 -3.91
C TYR A 280 -5.49 -20.90 -3.56
N ARG A 281 -5.80 -21.20 -2.30
CA ARG A 281 -7.17 -21.12 -1.76
C ARG A 281 -7.16 -20.29 -0.49
N SER A 282 -7.99 -19.26 -0.44
CA SER A 282 -8.11 -18.39 0.73
C SER A 282 -8.57 -19.19 1.95
N TYR A 283 -7.81 -19.12 3.04
CA TYR A 283 -8.23 -19.74 4.31
C TYR A 283 -9.47 -19.06 4.90
N SER A 284 -9.51 -17.71 4.89
CA SER A 284 -10.57 -16.90 5.51
C SER A 284 -11.88 -16.93 4.72
N TRP A 285 -11.79 -16.97 3.39
CA TRP A 285 -12.96 -16.86 2.51
C TRP A 285 -13.34 -18.18 1.82
N ASP A 286 -12.49 -19.20 1.92
CA ASP A 286 -12.67 -20.50 1.26
C ASP A 286 -12.86 -20.42 -0.26
N GLN A 287 -12.25 -19.41 -0.89
CA GLN A 287 -12.34 -19.16 -2.34
C GLN A 287 -11.02 -19.47 -3.05
N PRO A 288 -11.06 -19.98 -4.29
CA PRO A 288 -9.85 -20.11 -5.10
C PRO A 288 -9.26 -18.73 -5.43
N MET A 289 -7.94 -18.65 -5.43
CA MET A 289 -7.15 -17.47 -5.79
C MET A 289 -6.07 -17.89 -6.80
N PRO A 290 -6.40 -18.15 -8.07
CA PRO A 290 -5.42 -18.50 -9.09
C PRO A 290 -4.45 -17.33 -9.32
N ASN A 291 -3.18 -17.64 -9.59
CA ASN A 291 -2.12 -16.65 -9.82
C ASN A 291 -2.02 -15.59 -8.69
N ALA A 292 -2.15 -16.04 -7.44
CA ALA A 292 -2.08 -15.18 -6.26
C ALA A 292 -0.66 -14.62 -6.04
N MET A 293 -0.61 -13.30 -5.81
CA MET A 293 0.57 -12.51 -5.55
C MET A 293 0.32 -11.71 -4.27
N PHE A 294 0.83 -12.20 -3.14
CA PHE A 294 0.59 -11.58 -1.84
C PHE A 294 1.48 -10.36 -1.62
N PHE A 295 0.95 -9.40 -0.86
CA PHE A 295 1.71 -8.22 -0.49
C PHE A 295 2.62 -8.58 0.68
N ASN A 296 3.84 -8.07 0.63
CA ASN A 296 4.74 -8.03 1.78
C ASN A 296 4.29 -6.90 2.69
N TRP A 297 3.20 -7.11 3.42
CA TRP A 297 2.65 -6.13 4.33
C TRP A 297 2.25 -6.80 5.63
N GLU A 298 2.86 -6.32 6.71
CA GLU A 298 2.65 -6.79 8.07
C GLU A 298 1.86 -5.77 8.88
N ARG A 299 0.87 -6.25 9.63
CA ARG A 299 0.08 -5.44 10.54
C ARG A 299 -0.06 -6.17 11.87
N ARG A 300 0.39 -5.52 12.95
CA ARG A 300 0.38 -6.08 14.31
C ARG A 300 1.10 -7.43 14.43
N GLY A 301 2.26 -7.56 13.80
CA GLY A 301 3.08 -8.78 13.85
C GLY A 301 2.65 -9.88 12.89
N LEU A 302 1.61 -9.64 12.10
CA LEU A 302 1.00 -10.65 11.24
C LEU A 302 1.05 -10.23 9.78
N GLN A 303 1.54 -11.15 8.95
CA GLN A 303 1.45 -11.03 7.50
C GLN A 303 -0.01 -10.97 7.07
N THR A 304 -0.35 -9.95 6.28
CA THR A 304 -1.72 -9.77 5.82
C THR A 304 -2.07 -10.76 4.70
N GLY A 305 -3.38 -10.99 4.52
CA GLY A 305 -3.93 -11.76 3.42
C GLY A 305 -4.19 -10.95 2.15
N LEU A 306 -3.68 -9.71 2.07
CA LEU A 306 -3.90 -8.81 0.94
C LEU A 306 -3.07 -9.28 -0.27
N ALA A 307 -3.72 -9.42 -1.42
CA ALA A 307 -3.10 -9.97 -2.62
C ALA A 307 -3.74 -9.43 -3.90
N ILE A 308 -3.01 -9.55 -5.00
CA ILE A 308 -3.57 -9.52 -6.36
C ILE A 308 -3.75 -10.97 -6.83
N HIS A 309 -4.88 -11.31 -7.44
CA HIS A 309 -5.09 -12.64 -8.03
C HIS A 309 -6.19 -12.64 -9.10
N ALA A 310 -6.34 -13.75 -9.80
CA ALA A 310 -7.43 -13.96 -10.74
C ALA A 310 -8.79 -14.03 -10.02
N ALA A 311 -9.79 -13.38 -10.59
CA ALA A 311 -11.20 -13.66 -10.30
C ALA A 311 -11.56 -15.09 -10.74
N SER A 312 -12.55 -15.68 -10.09
CA SER A 312 -13.04 -17.03 -10.41
C SER A 312 -14.57 -17.05 -10.49
N GLY A 313 -15.10 -17.93 -11.34
CA GLY A 313 -16.55 -18.16 -11.46
C GLY A 313 -17.33 -16.86 -11.71
N LYS A 314 -18.40 -16.65 -10.94
CA LYS A 314 -19.29 -15.49 -11.10
C LYS A 314 -18.61 -14.14 -10.84
N ASN A 315 -17.46 -14.12 -10.15
CA ASN A 315 -16.73 -12.87 -9.87
C ASN A 315 -16.03 -12.29 -11.09
N ILE A 316 -15.80 -13.08 -12.15
CA ILE A 316 -15.18 -12.61 -13.39
C ILE A 316 -16.07 -11.54 -14.05
N ALA A 317 -17.39 -11.78 -14.08
CA ALA A 317 -18.37 -10.83 -14.61
C ALA A 317 -18.56 -9.56 -13.73
N LYS A 318 -17.83 -9.45 -12.61
CA LYS A 318 -17.88 -8.33 -11.68
C LYS A 318 -16.61 -7.49 -11.67
N LEU A 319 -15.65 -7.79 -12.54
CA LEU A 319 -14.49 -6.92 -12.78
C LEU A 319 -14.97 -5.52 -13.22
N GLY A 320 -14.28 -4.47 -12.78
CA GLY A 320 -14.72 -3.08 -12.94
C GLY A 320 -15.68 -2.60 -11.84
N THR A 321 -15.94 -3.40 -10.80
CA THR A 321 -16.77 -3.02 -9.64
C THR A 321 -16.11 -3.40 -8.33
N ARG A 322 -16.50 -2.76 -7.21
CA ARG A 322 -16.09 -3.15 -5.85
C ARG A 322 -16.77 -4.46 -5.44
N ASN A 323 -16.16 -5.62 -5.74
CA ASN A 323 -16.77 -6.93 -5.55
C ASN A 323 -15.81 -7.99 -4.95
N SER A 324 -14.66 -7.61 -4.41
CA SER A 324 -13.76 -8.52 -3.70
C SER A 324 -13.96 -8.47 -2.18
N ALA A 325 -13.36 -9.43 -1.48
CA ALA A 325 -13.34 -9.43 -0.02
C ALA A 325 -12.18 -8.60 0.58
N GLY A 326 -11.48 -7.82 -0.24
CA GLY A 326 -10.32 -6.99 0.13
C GLY A 326 -9.14 -7.12 -0.84
N CYS A 327 -8.98 -8.27 -1.50
CA CYS A 327 -7.96 -8.48 -2.54
C CYS A 327 -8.24 -7.65 -3.79
N ILE A 328 -7.27 -7.59 -4.71
CA ILE A 328 -7.45 -7.03 -6.04
C ILE A 328 -7.65 -8.19 -7.01
N HIS A 329 -8.84 -8.28 -7.60
CA HIS A 329 -9.11 -9.26 -8.64
C HIS A 329 -8.79 -8.69 -10.03
N LEU A 330 -8.18 -9.51 -10.88
CA LEU A 330 -8.04 -9.30 -12.32
C LEU A 330 -8.77 -10.42 -13.08
N SER A 331 -8.85 -10.33 -14.41
CA SER A 331 -9.23 -11.51 -15.20
C SER A 331 -8.19 -12.63 -15.03
N PRO A 332 -8.57 -13.90 -15.21
CA PRO A 332 -7.62 -15.02 -15.15
C PRO A 332 -6.37 -14.82 -16.00
N GLU A 333 -6.56 -14.35 -17.23
CA GLU A 333 -5.51 -14.11 -18.22
C GLU A 333 -4.59 -12.98 -17.77
N ASN A 334 -5.16 -11.84 -17.33
CA ASN A 334 -4.37 -10.69 -16.87
C ASN A 334 -3.56 -11.01 -15.61
N ALA A 335 -4.12 -11.78 -14.68
CA ALA A 335 -3.39 -12.22 -13.48
C ALA A 335 -2.22 -13.16 -13.83
N GLU A 336 -2.40 -14.06 -14.80
CA GLU A 336 -1.34 -14.94 -15.29
C GLU A 336 -0.22 -14.15 -15.97
N VAL A 337 -0.59 -13.23 -16.87
CA VAL A 337 0.35 -12.32 -17.56
C VAL A 337 1.15 -11.52 -16.53
N LEU A 338 0.48 -10.90 -15.55
CA LEU A 338 1.13 -10.11 -14.52
C LEU A 338 2.09 -10.95 -13.68
N GLN A 339 1.64 -12.11 -13.19
CA GLN A 339 2.47 -12.98 -12.35
C GLN A 339 3.71 -13.46 -13.12
N THR A 340 3.54 -13.87 -14.36
CA THR A 340 4.65 -14.34 -15.22
C THR A 340 5.64 -13.21 -15.51
N LEU A 341 5.14 -12.03 -15.89
CA LEU A 341 5.94 -10.83 -16.14
C LEU A 341 6.81 -10.48 -14.92
N ILE A 342 6.19 -10.42 -13.74
CA ILE A 342 6.87 -10.06 -12.48
C ILE A 342 7.94 -11.08 -12.12
N ARG A 343 7.59 -12.37 -12.12
CA ARG A 343 8.52 -13.44 -11.74
C ARG A 343 9.73 -13.53 -12.66
N ALA A 344 9.53 -13.30 -13.96
CA ALA A 344 10.60 -13.44 -14.95
C ALA A 344 11.55 -12.24 -14.98
N ASN A 345 11.06 -11.01 -14.77
CA ASN A 345 11.82 -9.81 -15.15
C ASN A 345 12.15 -8.86 -14.00
N TYR A 346 11.45 -8.95 -12.87
CA TYR A 346 11.49 -7.88 -11.87
C TYR A 346 12.09 -8.31 -10.53
N ARG A 347 12.71 -9.48 -10.41
CA ARG A 347 13.40 -9.87 -9.15
C ARG A 347 14.68 -9.05 -8.95
N GLY A 348 14.95 -8.64 -7.71
CA GLY A 348 16.20 -7.97 -7.34
C GLY A 348 16.12 -7.30 -5.97
N GLN A 349 17.12 -6.48 -5.68
CA GLN A 349 17.17 -5.69 -4.45
C GLN A 349 16.20 -4.52 -4.51
N VAL A 350 15.44 -4.30 -3.43
CA VAL A 350 14.50 -3.18 -3.26
C VAL A 350 14.57 -2.62 -1.84
N PRO A 351 14.27 -1.32 -1.64
CA PRO A 351 14.22 -0.74 -0.31
C PRO A 351 13.05 -1.32 0.47
N ARG A 352 13.25 -1.64 1.74
CA ARG A 352 12.16 -2.08 2.61
C ARG A 352 11.28 -0.90 2.99
N PHE A 353 9.98 -1.11 3.12
CA PHE A 353 9.15 -0.13 3.82
C PHE A 353 9.51 -0.06 5.30
N ALA A 354 9.39 1.13 5.87
CA ALA A 354 9.61 1.39 7.28
C ALA A 354 8.71 0.49 8.14
N TYR A 355 9.25 0.00 9.25
CA TYR A 355 8.55 -0.89 10.16
C TYR A 355 8.56 -0.27 11.55
N ASN A 356 7.37 -0.09 12.13
CA ASN A 356 7.23 0.38 13.50
C ASN A 356 7.23 -0.84 14.43
N THR A 357 8.25 -0.96 15.26
CA THR A 357 8.45 -2.10 16.19
C THR A 357 7.44 -2.13 17.34
N ALA A 358 7.04 -0.96 17.85
CA ALA A 358 6.05 -0.86 18.92
C ALA A 358 4.67 -1.40 18.51
N THR A 359 4.22 -1.05 17.31
CA THR A 359 2.93 -1.51 16.75
C THR A 359 3.06 -2.76 15.90
N ARG A 360 4.28 -3.24 15.67
CA ARG A 360 4.63 -4.35 14.76
C ARG A 360 3.96 -4.20 13.39
N THR A 361 4.03 -3.01 12.81
CA THR A 361 3.30 -2.68 11.59
C THR A 361 4.23 -2.05 10.57
N MET A 362 4.15 -2.56 9.34
CA MET A 362 4.85 -2.01 8.20
C MET A 362 4.07 -0.82 7.63
N SER A 363 4.80 0.25 7.30
CA SER A 363 4.23 1.45 6.70
C SER A 363 3.62 1.13 5.34
N ASN A 364 2.37 1.54 5.15
CA ASN A 364 1.72 1.61 3.83
C ASN A 364 1.61 3.06 3.33
N LYS A 365 2.27 4.02 3.99
CA LYS A 365 2.29 5.44 3.61
C LYS A 365 3.46 5.79 2.70
N GLY A 366 4.23 4.80 2.24
CA GLY A 366 5.37 5.03 1.37
C GLY A 366 6.69 5.33 2.09
N ALA A 367 6.69 5.43 3.42
CA ALA A 367 7.93 5.65 4.18
C ALA A 367 8.87 4.45 4.02
N LEU A 368 10.07 4.67 3.46
CA LEU A 368 11.10 3.65 3.30
C LEU A 368 11.98 3.56 4.55
N MET A 369 12.48 2.37 4.83
CA MET A 369 13.37 2.10 5.96
C MET A 369 14.78 2.58 5.64
N HIS A 370 15.35 3.41 6.52
CA HIS A 370 16.72 3.88 6.44
C HIS A 370 17.56 3.29 7.59
N GLY A 371 18.84 3.09 7.35
CA GLY A 371 19.83 2.72 8.36
C GLY A 371 20.22 3.91 9.24
N ARG A 372 21.08 3.67 10.24
CA ARG A 372 21.65 4.73 11.09
C ARG A 372 22.52 5.71 10.31
N ASP A 373 23.07 5.26 9.19
CA ASP A 373 23.87 6.03 8.22
C ASP A 373 23.00 6.85 7.23
N GLY A 374 21.67 6.76 7.33
CA GLY A 374 20.75 7.42 6.41
C GLY A 374 20.59 6.73 5.06
N ASN A 375 21.23 5.57 4.83
CA ASN A 375 21.07 4.82 3.58
C ASN A 375 19.81 3.94 3.60
N LEU A 376 19.22 3.71 2.43
CA LEU A 376 18.07 2.79 2.30
C LEU A 376 18.45 1.36 2.71
N ARG A 377 17.63 0.74 3.55
CA ARG A 377 17.78 -0.69 3.86
C ARG A 377 17.17 -1.53 2.75
N MET A 378 18.03 -2.17 1.98
CA MET A 378 17.64 -3.03 0.85
C MET A 378 17.32 -4.46 1.31
N ALA A 379 16.50 -5.15 0.54
CA ALA A 379 16.22 -6.58 0.68
C ALA A 379 15.93 -7.22 -0.68
N ASP A 380 16.06 -8.54 -0.76
CA ASP A 380 15.59 -9.30 -1.92
C ASP A 380 14.07 -9.18 -2.05
N GLY A 381 13.61 -8.84 -3.26
CA GLY A 381 12.19 -8.72 -3.55
C GLY A 381 11.92 -8.60 -5.05
N TYR A 382 10.77 -8.04 -5.37
CA TYR A 382 10.45 -7.61 -6.72
C TYR A 382 10.55 -6.09 -6.81
N ARG A 383 11.23 -5.56 -7.84
CA ARG A 383 11.29 -4.14 -8.23
C ARG A 383 9.95 -3.66 -8.79
N VAL A 384 8.87 -4.00 -8.09
CA VAL A 384 7.47 -3.69 -8.37
C VAL A 384 6.92 -2.92 -7.19
N LEU A 385 6.40 -1.73 -7.44
CA LEU A 385 5.71 -0.91 -6.45
C LEU A 385 4.23 -0.86 -6.77
N ILE A 386 3.38 -1.12 -5.77
CA ILE A 386 1.93 -1.03 -5.90
C ILE A 386 1.45 0.20 -5.16
N LEU A 387 0.69 1.06 -5.83
CA LEU A 387 -0.04 2.17 -5.24
C LEU A 387 -1.55 1.91 -5.39
N ILE A 388 -2.27 1.91 -4.27
CA ILE A 388 -3.72 1.79 -4.23
C ILE A 388 -4.30 3.10 -3.71
N GLU A 389 -5.21 3.72 -4.45
CA GLU A 389 -5.87 4.97 -4.07
C GLU A 389 -7.38 4.93 -4.28
N ASP A 390 -8.13 5.61 -3.42
CA ASP A 390 -9.56 5.89 -3.63
C ASP A 390 -9.76 7.16 -4.48
N TYR A 391 -9.14 7.17 -5.68
CA TYR A 391 -9.21 8.30 -6.60
C TYR A 391 -9.81 7.89 -7.94
N GLY A 392 -11.01 8.42 -8.23
CA GLY A 392 -11.78 8.09 -9.43
C GLY A 392 -11.45 8.92 -10.66
N GLY A 393 -10.70 10.03 -10.53
CA GLY A 393 -10.42 10.93 -11.65
C GLY A 393 -11.51 11.96 -11.93
N LYS A 394 -12.35 12.33 -10.97
CA LYS A 394 -13.46 13.28 -11.17
C LYS A 394 -12.96 14.68 -11.58
N ASP A 395 -11.81 15.10 -11.06
CA ASP A 395 -11.25 16.43 -11.33
C ASP A 395 -10.62 16.55 -12.72
N MET A 396 -10.42 15.43 -13.43
CA MET A 396 -9.85 15.44 -14.77
C MET A 396 -10.78 16.04 -15.83
N VAL A 397 -12.09 15.90 -15.64
CA VAL A 397 -13.08 16.40 -16.62
C VAL A 397 -13.03 17.93 -16.67
N ALA A 398 -12.77 18.60 -15.55
CA ALA A 398 -12.69 20.05 -15.47
C ALA A 398 -11.41 20.66 -16.07
N ALA A 399 -10.38 19.85 -16.34
CA ALA A 399 -9.10 20.33 -16.88
C ALA A 399 -8.97 20.14 -18.41
N LEU A 400 -9.92 19.43 -19.03
CA LEU A 400 -9.94 19.15 -20.47
C LEU A 400 -10.99 19.96 -21.24
N PHE A 401 -11.86 20.69 -20.52
CA PHE A 401 -12.82 21.65 -21.03
C PHE A 401 -12.58 22.99 -20.33
#